data_AF-A0A382IB87-F1
#
_entry.id   AF-A0A382IB87-F1
#
_cell.length_a   1.000
_cell.length_b   1.000
_cell.length_c   1.000
_cell.angle_alpha   90.00
_cell.angle_beta   90.00
_cell.angle_gamma   90.00
#
_symmetry.space_group_name_H-M   'P 1'
#
loop_
_entity.id
_entity.type
_entity.pdbx_description
1 polymer ?
#
loop_
_entity_poly.entity_id
_entity_poly.type
_entity_poly.pdbx_seq_one_letter_code
_entity_poly.pdbx_strand_id
1 'polypeptide(L)' 'MKISEKIAIIIGAVLFVAFVTGLAWSISTGLAGFARSIPFWIIVIFCISLLFYDSYKAIVKK' A
#
# COMPACT_ATOMS: atom_id res chain seq x y z
N MET A 1 19.69 -11.04 4.67
CA MET A 1 18.85 -11.25 3.49
C MET A 1 19.74 -11.24 2.28
N LYS A 2 19.48 -12.14 1.32
CA LYS A 2 20.13 -12.04 0.01
C LYS A 2 19.68 -10.74 -0.66
N ILE A 3 20.53 -10.12 -1.49
CA ILE A 3 20.17 -8.89 -2.24
C ILE A 3 18.83 -9.06 -2.97
N SER A 4 18.55 -10.27 -3.46
CA SER A 4 17.32 -10.66 -4.15
C SER A 4 16.04 -10.49 -3.29
N GLU A 5 16.08 -10.79 -1.99
CA GLU A 5 14.91 -10.63 -1.10
C GLU A 5 14.59 -9.16 -0.85
N LYS A 6 15.61 -8.32 -0.64
CA LYS A 6 15.41 -6.87 -0.46
C LYS A 6 14.79 -6.24 -1.71
N ILE A 7 15.25 -6.64 -2.89
CA ILE A 7 14.71 -6.15 -4.17
C ILE A 7 13.26 -6.62 -4.34
N ALA A 8 12.95 -7.88 -4.02
CA ALA A 8 11.59 -8.40 -4.09
C ALA A 8 10.62 -7.66 -3.16
N ILE A 9 11.04 -7.35 -1.93
CA ILE A 9 10.23 -6.58 -0.97
C ILE A 9 9.97 -5.16 -1.50
N ILE A 10 11.00 -4.49 -2.02
CA ILE A 10 10.86 -3.12 -2.56
C ILE A 10 9.94 -3.10 -3.78
N ILE A 11 10.11 -4.03 -4.72
CA ILE A 11 9.28 -4.12 -5.92
C ILE A 11 7.83 -4.43 -5.54
N GLY A 12 7.62 -5.39 -4.62
CA GLY A 12 6.30 -5.73 -4.11
C GLY A 12 5.62 -4.56 -3.41
N ALA A 13 6.36 -3.81 -2.60
CA ALA A 13 5.85 -2.62 -1.92
C ALA A 13 5.45 -1.52 -2.90
N VAL A 14 6.28 -1.23 -3.92
CA VAL A 14 5.97 -0.23 -4.94
C VAL A 14 4.74 -0.62 -5.76
N LEU A 15 4.65 -1.89 -6.22
CA LEU A 15 3.47 -2.37 -6.93
C LEU A 15 2.21 -2.28 -6.07
N PHE A 16 2.30 -2.63 -4.78
CA PHE A 16 1.17 -2.56 -3.85
C PHE A 16 0.70 -1.12 -3.66
N VAL A 17 1.61 -0.17 -3.41
CA VAL A 17 1.25 1.24 -3.26
C VAL A 17 0.60 1.79 -4.53
N ALA A 18 1.16 1.50 -5.70
CA ALA A 18 0.58 1.92 -6.98
C ALA A 18 -0.82 1.32 -7.20
N PHE A 19 -1.00 0.04 -6.89
CA PHE A 19 -2.27 -0.67 -7.01
C PHE A 19 -3.34 -0.11 -6.07
N VAL A 20 -3.05 0.03 -4.78
CA VAL A 20 -4.03 0.49 -3.78
C VAL A 20 -4.40 1.96 -4.00
N THR A 21 -3.44 2.79 -4.41
CA THR A 21 -3.70 4.19 -4.78
C THR A 21 -4.57 4.29 -6.02
N GLY A 22 -4.29 3.49 -7.06
CA GLY A 22 -5.11 3.41 -8.27
C GLY A 22 -6.53 2.90 -8.01
N LEU A 23 -6.67 1.89 -7.12
CA LEU A 23 -7.96 1.43 -6.63
C LEU A 23 -8.73 2.53 -5.91
N ALA A 24 -8.07 3.27 -5.01
CA ALA A 24 -8.68 4.38 -4.29
C ALA A 24 -9.20 5.47 -5.22
N TRP A 25 -8.39 5.84 -6.22
CA TRP A 25 -8.79 6.81 -7.22
C TRP A 25 -10.00 6.32 -8.02
N SER A 26 -9.93 5.10 -8.55
CA SER A 26 -10.99 4.52 -9.38
C SER A 26 -12.33 4.40 -8.62
N ILE A 27 -12.29 3.97 -7.35
CA ILE A 27 -13.49 3.88 -6.50
C ILE A 27 -14.04 5.26 -6.14
N SER A 28 -13.16 6.22 -5.84
CA SER A 28 -13.52 7.60 -5.49
C SER A 28 -14.15 8.38 -6.65
N THR A 29 -13.72 8.13 -7.89
CA THR A 29 -14.26 8.83 -9.07
C THR A 29 -15.39 8.07 -9.76
N GLY A 30 -15.42 6.74 -9.63
CA GLY A 30 -16.32 5.89 -10.39
C GLY A 30 -17.62 5.49 -9.68
N LEU A 31 -17.53 4.95 -8.46
CA LEU A 31 -18.61 4.09 -7.91
C LEU A 31 -19.19 4.59 -6.58
N ALA A 32 -18.41 5.35 -5.82
CA ALA A 32 -18.73 5.78 -4.48
C ALA A 32 -18.62 7.31 -4.42
N GLY A 33 -19.72 8.03 -4.63
CA GLY A 33 -19.72 9.50 -4.54
C GLY A 33 -19.00 10.03 -3.29
N PHE A 34 -18.47 11.26 -3.37
CA PHE A 34 -17.48 11.89 -2.47
C PHE A 34 -17.50 11.44 -0.99
N ALA A 35 -18.68 11.33 -0.37
CA ALA A 35 -18.84 10.93 1.04
C ALA A 35 -18.32 9.52 1.37
N ARG A 36 -18.33 8.58 0.42
CA ARG A 36 -17.87 7.20 0.63
C ARG A 36 -16.41 6.98 0.21
N SER A 37 -15.79 7.98 -0.42
CA SER A 37 -14.34 7.99 -0.71
C SER A 37 -13.48 8.22 0.55
N ILE A 38 -13.97 9.03 1.49
CA ILE A 38 -13.27 9.36 2.75
C ILE A 38 -12.93 8.11 3.58
N PRO A 39 -13.89 7.22 3.91
CA PRO A 39 -13.58 5.99 4.65
C PRO A 39 -12.65 5.06 3.86
N PHE A 40 -12.72 5.05 2.53
CA PHE A 40 -11.84 4.23 1.69
C PHE A 40 -10.38 4.72 1.74
N TRP A 41 -10.16 6.03 1.67
CA TRP A 41 -8.84 6.63 1.78
C TRP A 41 -8.17 6.37 3.14
N ILE A 42 -8.95 6.38 4.23
CA ILE A 42 -8.46 6.02 5.57
C ILE A 42 -7.92 4.59 5.60
N ILE A 43 -8.64 3.64 4.99
CA ILE A 43 -8.20 2.23 4.90
C ILE A 43 -6.91 2.12 4.06
N VAL A 44 -6.82 2.85 2.95
CA VAL A 44 -5.62 2.87 2.08
C VAL A 44 -4.39 3.37 2.83
N ILE A 45 -4.52 4.48 3.56
CA ILE A 45 -3.44 5.04 4.38
C ILE A 45 -3.01 4.04 5.47
N PHE A 46 -3.97 3.37 6.10
CA PHE A 46 -3.67 2.34 7.09
C PHE A 46 -2.92 1.15 6.48
N CYS A 47 -3.33 0.71 5.29
CA CYS A 47 -2.69 -0.40 4.57
C CYS A 47 -1.26 -0.07 4.13
N ILE A 48 -1.02 1.15 3.65
CA ILE A 48 0.32 1.66 3.32
C ILE A 48 1.20 1.71 4.58
N SER A 49 0.64 2.16 5.71
CA SER A 49 1.37 2.21 6.98
C SER A 49 1.80 0.81 7.45
N LEU A 50 0.92 -0.19 7.32
CA LEU A 50 1.24 -1.59 7.61
C LEU A 50 2.30 -2.16 6.66
N LEU A 51 2.24 -1.83 5.37
CA LEU A 51 3.25 -2.24 4.40
C LEU A 51 4.64 -1.69 4.74
N PHE A 52 4.71 -0.41 5.14
CA PHE A 52 5.96 0.19 5.60
C PHE A 52 6.47 -0.46 6.89
N TYR A 53 5.57 -0.77 7.83
CA TYR A 53 5.94 -1.49 9.05
C TYR A 53 6.45 -2.90 8.75
N ASP A 54 5.79 -3.63 7.85
CA ASP A 54 6.19 -4.98 7.44
C ASP A 54 7.53 -4.97 6.69
N SER A 55 7.70 -4.02 5.76
CA SER A 55 8.97 -3.82 5.04
C SER A 55 10.11 -3.45 5.99
N TYR A 56 9.84 -2.56 6.95
CA TYR A 56 10.82 -2.19 7.98
C TYR A 56 11.15 -3.37 8.90
N LYS A 57 10.14 -4.12 9.35
CA LYS A 57 10.32 -5.32 10.17
C LYS A 57 11.09 -6.40 9.41
N ALA A 58 10.82 -6.61 8.12
CA ALA A 58 11.57 -7.55 7.29
C ALA A 58 13.05 -7.12 7.15
N ILE A 59 13.32 -5.82 7.07
CA ILE A 59 14.70 -5.30 6.92
C ILE A 59 15.46 -5.29 8.27
N VAL A 60 14.83 -4.84 9.34
CA VAL A 60 15.44 -4.62 10.67
C VAL A 60 15.38 -5.86 11.54
N LYS A 61 14.24 -6.54 11.53
CA LYS A 61 14.02 -7.77 12.30
C LYS A 61 14.37 -8.96 11.42
N LYS A 62 15.67 -9.20 11.31
CA LYS A 62 16.15 -10.56 11.14
C LYS A 62 15.95 -11.31 12.45
#